data_AF-A7RZC1-F1
#
_entry.id   AF-A7RZC1-F1
#
_cell.length_a   1.000
_cell.length_b   1.000
_cell.length_c   1.000
_cell.angle_alpha   90.00
_cell.angle_beta   90.00
_cell.angle_gamma   90.00
#
_symmetry.space_group_name_H-M   'P 1'
#
loop_
_entity.id
_entity.type
_entity.pdbx_description
1 polymer ?
#
loop_
_entity_poly.entity_id
_entity_poly.type
_entity_poly.pdbx_seq_one_letter_code
_entity_poly.pdbx_strand_id
1 'polypeptide(L)'
;MTTNRDDCYFFYYSQCPKGDDCPFRHEPAAVGCEITCKLWEQGKCFKKGCNFRHMVIERDTRQIACYWESTLGRCTKPQCQYMHLKPRNLPGGAGPP
;
A
#
# COMPACT_ATOMS: atom_id res chain seq x y z
N MET A 1 -20.04 0.51 4.35
CA MET A 1 -19.96 1.87 4.90
C MET A 1 -18.50 2.30 4.84
N THR A 2 -18.09 3.04 3.82
CA THR A 2 -16.72 3.55 3.70
C THR A 2 -16.61 4.77 4.60
N THR A 3 -15.77 4.72 5.63
CA THR A 3 -15.63 5.81 6.58
C THR A 3 -14.46 6.69 6.16
N ASN A 4 -14.54 8.01 6.40
CA ASN A 4 -13.40 8.94 6.29
C ASN A 4 -12.25 8.62 7.28
N ARG A 5 -12.20 7.41 7.81
CA ARG A 5 -11.12 6.91 8.66
C ARG A 5 -10.26 5.91 7.91
N ASP A 6 -10.78 5.33 6.82
CA ASP A 6 -10.11 4.32 6.03
C ASP A 6 -9.11 5.01 5.10
N ASP A 7 -7.89 4.48 5.04
CA ASP A 7 -6.84 5.05 4.21
C ASP A 7 -7.12 4.79 2.72
N CYS A 8 -6.81 5.78 1.89
CA CYS A 8 -6.95 5.62 0.45
C CYS A 8 -5.88 4.65 -0.06
N TYR A 9 -6.33 3.53 -0.63
CA TYR A 9 -5.45 2.56 -1.28
C TYR A 9 -4.57 3.21 -2.36
N PHE A 10 -5.17 4.05 -3.22
CA PHE A 10 -4.42 4.69 -4.30
C PHE A 10 -3.39 5.66 -3.78
N PHE A 11 -3.69 6.48 -2.78
CA PHE A 11 -2.69 7.39 -2.18
C PHE A 11 -1.52 6.64 -1.55
N TYR A 12 -1.79 5.48 -0.94
CA TYR A 12 -0.77 4.68 -0.28
C TYR A 12 0.15 3.95 -1.27
N TYR A 13 -0.36 3.46 -2.41
CA TYR A 13 0.39 2.64 -3.37
C TYR A 13 0.67 3.29 -4.74
N SER A 14 0.13 4.47 -4.99
CA SER A 14 0.07 5.11 -6.30
C SER A 14 -0.26 6.61 -6.15
N GLN A 15 -0.53 7.28 -7.27
CA GLN A 15 -1.14 8.60 -7.26
C GLN A 15 -2.67 8.45 -7.21
N CYS A 16 -3.30 9.06 -6.21
CA CYS A 16 -4.76 9.15 -6.12
C CYS A 16 -5.27 10.25 -7.09
N PRO A 17 -6.10 9.92 -8.09
CA PRO A 17 -6.59 10.91 -9.05
C PRO A 17 -7.66 11.85 -8.46
N LYS A 18 -8.22 11.50 -7.29
CA LYS A 18 -9.27 12.28 -6.61
C LYS A 18 -8.71 13.46 -5.81
N GLY A 19 -7.40 13.51 -5.56
CA GLY A 19 -6.77 14.57 -4.77
C GLY A 19 -7.46 14.79 -3.42
N ASP A 20 -7.73 16.04 -3.08
CA ASP A 20 -8.41 16.45 -1.84
C ASP A 20 -9.90 16.09 -1.79
N ASP A 21 -10.54 15.78 -2.93
CA ASP A 21 -11.93 15.32 -2.99
C ASP A 21 -12.07 13.82 -2.65
N CYS A 22 -10.95 13.15 -2.35
CA CYS A 22 -10.97 11.74 -1.99
C CYS A 22 -11.75 11.53 -0.67
N PRO A 23 -12.79 10.67 -0.64
CA PRO A 23 -13.55 10.37 0.58
C PRO A 23 -12.76 9.51 1.58
N PHE A 24 -11.57 9.06 1.20
CA PHE A 24 -10.66 8.26 2.00
C PHE A 24 -9.51 9.12 2.51
N ARG A 25 -8.95 8.70 3.63
CA ARG A 25 -7.88 9.42 4.30
C ARG A 25 -6.57 9.40 3.50
N HIS A 26 -5.99 10.57 3.31
CA HIS A 26 -4.65 10.77 2.75
C HIS A 26 -3.70 11.22 3.86
N GLU A 27 -3.16 10.29 4.65
CA GLU A 27 -2.19 10.60 5.70
C GLU A 27 -0.76 10.31 5.25
N PRO A 28 0.10 11.33 5.05
CA PRO A 28 1.51 11.12 4.73
C PRO A 28 2.27 10.34 5.80
N ALA A 29 1.96 10.55 7.09
CA ALA A 29 2.62 9.85 8.19
C ALA A 29 2.34 8.34 8.24
N ALA A 30 1.25 7.89 7.60
CA ALA A 30 0.93 6.48 7.47
C ALA A 30 1.53 5.86 6.21
N VAL A 31 1.91 6.65 5.19
CA VAL A 31 2.51 6.14 3.95
C VAL A 31 3.81 5.42 4.27
N GLY A 32 3.90 4.15 3.85
CA GLY A 32 5.05 3.29 4.14
C GLY A 32 4.96 2.56 5.48
N CYS A 33 3.99 2.87 6.35
CA CYS A 33 3.73 2.11 7.57
C CYS A 33 2.90 0.85 7.27
N GLU A 34 3.56 -0.31 7.23
CA GLU A 34 2.91 -1.58 6.92
C GLU A 34 2.06 -2.13 8.09
N ILE A 35 2.13 -1.49 9.25
CA ILE A 35 1.43 -1.93 10.46
C ILE A 35 0.00 -1.36 10.47
N THR A 36 -0.99 -2.25 10.40
CA THR A 36 -2.40 -1.89 10.61
C THR A 36 -2.63 -1.38 12.03
N CYS A 37 -3.33 -0.26 12.14
CA CYS A 37 -3.75 0.28 13.43
C CYS A 37 -4.78 -0.66 14.09
N LYS A 38 -4.38 -1.35 15.17
CA LYS A 38 -5.28 -2.23 15.95
C LYS A 38 -6.51 -1.50 16.50
N LEU A 39 -6.35 -0.22 16.89
CA LEU A 39 -7.48 0.57 17.39
C LEU A 39 -8.47 0.91 16.27
N TRP A 40 -8.00 1.17 15.05
CA TRP A 40 -8.87 1.42 13.91
C TRP A 40 -9.60 0.14 13.51
N GLU A 41 -8.91 -1.00 13.51
CA GLU A 41 -9.50 -2.31 13.22
C GLU A 41 -10.64 -2.63 14.20
N GLN A 42 -10.53 -2.17 15.45
CA GLN A 42 -11.59 -2.28 16.47
C GLN A 42 -12.65 -1.16 16.40
N GLY A 43 -12.56 -0.23 15.44
CA GLY A 43 -13.45 0.93 15.31
C GLY A 43 -13.24 2.05 16.34
N LYS A 44 -12.15 1.97 17.13
CA LYS A 44 -11.83 2.85 18.26
C LYS A 44 -10.76 3.91 17.95
N CYS A 45 -10.17 3.91 16.76
CA CYS A 45 -9.26 4.98 16.36
C CYS A 45 -10.03 6.19 15.82
N PHE A 46 -9.78 7.35 16.42
CA PHE A 46 -10.34 8.65 16.02
C PHE A 46 -9.25 9.67 15.67
N LYS A 47 -7.97 9.27 15.74
CA LYS A 47 -6.86 10.16 15.35
C LYS A 47 -6.88 10.33 13.83
N LYS A 48 -7.17 11.55 13.38
CA LYS A 48 -6.98 11.95 11.97
C LYS A 48 -5.51 11.83 11.55
N GLY A 49 -4.58 12.10 12.48
CA GLY A 49 -3.12 11.98 12.34
C GLY A 49 -2.53 10.67 12.85
N CYS A 50 -3.19 9.53 12.63
CA CYS A 50 -2.64 8.23 13.04
C CYS A 50 -1.47 7.81 12.13
N ASN A 51 -0.31 7.53 12.72
CA ASN A 51 0.87 7.08 11.95
C ASN A 51 0.76 5.61 11.49
N PHE A 52 -0.27 4.89 11.94
CA PHE A 52 -0.54 3.51 11.55
C PHE A 52 -1.59 3.48 10.45
N ARG A 53 -1.49 2.51 9.55
CA ARG A 53 -2.45 2.42 8.44
C ARG A 53 -3.84 2.02 8.93
N HIS A 54 -4.84 2.63 8.35
CA HIS A 54 -6.25 2.35 8.53
C HIS A 54 -6.79 1.61 7.31
N MET A 55 -6.14 0.51 6.97
CA MET A 55 -6.59 -0.44 5.94
C MET A 55 -6.12 -1.85 6.33
N VAL A 56 -6.93 -2.87 6.06
CA VAL A 56 -6.50 -4.26 6.18
C VAL A 56 -5.96 -4.70 4.82
N ILE A 57 -4.71 -5.13 4.78
CA ILE A 57 -4.21 -5.93 3.65
C ILE A 57 -4.30 -7.38 4.08
N GLU A 58 -5.28 -8.10 3.55
CA GLU A 58 -5.56 -9.49 3.91
C GLU A 58 -4.48 -10.46 3.44
N ARG A 59 -3.69 -10.07 2.44
CA ARG A 59 -2.63 -10.91 1.87
C ARG A 59 -1.40 -10.08 1.61
N ASP A 60 -0.28 -10.49 2.16
CA ASP A 60 1.01 -9.87 1.85
C ASP A 60 1.29 -10.02 0.35
N THR A 61 1.07 -8.96 -0.41
CA THR A 61 1.20 -9.01 -1.87
C THR A 61 2.64 -9.25 -2.29
N ARG A 62 3.63 -8.96 -1.43
CA ARG A 62 5.05 -9.24 -1.66
C ARG A 62 5.39 -10.73 -1.54
N GLN A 63 4.47 -11.54 -1.00
CA GLN A 63 4.55 -13.01 -1.03
C GLN A 63 3.82 -13.63 -2.22
N ILE A 64 3.05 -12.83 -2.98
CA ILE A 64 2.30 -13.31 -4.16
C ILE A 64 3.13 -13.02 -5.41
N ALA A 65 3.43 -14.05 -6.20
CA ALA A 65 4.16 -13.92 -7.45
C ALA A 65 3.48 -12.94 -8.42
N CYS A 66 4.27 -12.07 -9.06
CA CYS A 66 3.76 -11.16 -10.07
C CYS A 66 3.32 -11.92 -11.32
N TYR A 67 2.02 -12.04 -11.51
CA TYR A 67 1.43 -12.69 -12.69
C TYR A 67 2.03 -12.20 -14.01
N TRP A 68 2.24 -10.88 -14.15
CA TRP A 68 2.76 -10.26 -15.38
C TRP A 68 4.24 -10.58 -15.65
N GLU A 69 5.05 -10.75 -14.61
CA GLU A 69 6.43 -11.21 -14.76
C GLU A 69 6.45 -12.68 -15.20
N SER A 70 5.62 -13.52 -14.56
CA SER A 70 5.55 -14.96 -14.85
C SER A 70 4.99 -15.29 -16.23
N THR A 71 4.11 -14.44 -16.78
CA THR A 71 3.43 -14.70 -18.06
C THR A 71 4.03 -13.99 -19.27
N LEU A 72 4.47 -12.73 -19.12
CA LEU A 72 4.99 -11.92 -20.23
C LEU A 72 6.49 -11.62 -20.11
N GLY A 73 7.15 -12.13 -19.07
CA GLY A 73 8.59 -11.94 -18.84
C GLY A 73 9.00 -10.53 -18.44
N ARG A 74 8.06 -9.57 -18.33
CA ARG A 74 8.33 -8.21 -17.83
C ARG A 74 7.10 -7.58 -17.17
N CYS A 75 7.23 -7.19 -15.90
CA CYS A 75 6.29 -6.28 -15.25
C CYS A 75 6.70 -4.82 -15.53
N THR A 76 5.81 -4.03 -16.14
CA THR A 76 6.05 -2.62 -16.47
C THR A 76 5.73 -1.65 -15.32
N LYS A 77 5.16 -2.12 -14.20
CA LYS A 77 4.73 -1.26 -13.08
C LYS A 77 5.91 -0.88 -12.17
N PRO A 78 6.35 0.39 -12.10
CA PRO A 78 7.53 0.81 -11.32
C PRO A 78 7.35 0.67 -9.81
N GLN A 79 6.12 0.62 -9.32
CA GLN A 79 5.77 0.27 -7.93
C GLN A 79 4.87 -0.97 -7.91
N CYS A 80 5.40 -2.08 -8.42
CA CYS A 80 4.72 -3.37 -8.32
C CYS A 80 4.89 -3.90 -6.89
N GLN A 81 3.79 -4.23 -6.23
CA GLN A 81 3.78 -4.77 -4.88
C GLN A 81 3.88 -6.30 -4.85
N TYR A 82 3.78 -6.95 -6.01
CA TYR A 82 3.88 -8.39 -6.16
C TYR A 82 5.34 -8.85 -6.21
N MET A 83 5.59 -10.07 -5.73
CA MET A 83 6.92 -10.67 -5.72
C MET A 83 7.46 -10.84 -7.14
N HIS A 84 8.68 -10.35 -7.38
CA HIS A 84 9.41 -10.58 -8.63
C HIS A 84 10.57 -11.53 -8.40
N LEU A 85 10.73 -12.53 -9.27
CA LEU A 85 11.81 -13.52 -9.21
C LEU A 85 13.13 -12.97 -9.77
N LYS A 86 13.07 -12.01 -10.71
CA LYS A 86 14.28 -11.36 -11.22
C LYS A 86 14.56 -10.11 -10.41
N PRO A 87 15.81 -9.89 -9.94
CA PRO A 87 16.19 -8.63 -9.32
C PRO A 87 15.94 -7.53 -10.34
N ARG A 88 14.98 -6.67 -10.04
CA ARG A 88 14.76 -5.51 -10.88
C ARG A 88 15.96 -4.61 -10.65
N ASN A 89 16.77 -4.38 -11.68
CA ASN A 89 17.80 -3.35 -11.68
C ASN A 89 17.11 -1.97 -11.58
N LEU A 90 16.58 -1.64 -10.40
CA LEU A 90 16.14 -0.32 -10.01
C LEU A 90 17.27 0.28 -9.17
N PRO A 91 17.75 1.49 -9.48
CA PRO A 91 18.64 2.20 -8.57
C PRO A 91 17.84 2.51 -7.29
N GLY A 92 18.11 1.78 -6.21
CA GLY A 92 17.60 2.11 -4.86
C GLY A 92 16.72 1.07 -4.15
N GLY A 93 16.57 -0.16 -4.67
CA GLY A 93 15.85 -1.23 -3.96
C GLY A 93 16.80 -2.19 -3.27
N ALA A 94 17.03 -2.01 -1.97
CA ALA A 94 17.72 -2.97 -1.13
C ALA A 94 17.07 -4.37 -1.26
N GLY A 95 17.83 -5.33 -1.80
CA GLY A 95 17.52 -6.74 -1.66
C GLY A 95 17.75 -7.18 -0.20
N PRO A 96 17.03 -8.21 0.28
CA PRO A 96 17.33 -8.80 1.59
C PRO A 96 18.71 -9.50 1.55
N PRO A 97 19.37 -9.70 2.71
CA PRO A 97 20.69 -10.30 2.80
C PRO A 97 20.74 -11.74 2.28
#